data_AF-A0ABD0QPT8-F1
#
_entry.id   AF-A0ABD0QPT8-F1
#
_cell.length_a   1.000
_cell.length_b   1.000
_cell.length_c   1.000
_cell.angle_alpha   90.00
_cell.angle_beta   90.00
_cell.angle_gamma   90.00
#
_symmetry.space_group_name_H-M   'P 1'
#
loop_
_entity.id
_entity.type
_entity.pdbx_description
1 polymer ?
#
loop_
_entity_poly.entity_id
_entity_poly.type
_entity_poly.pdbx_seq_one_letter_code
_entity_poly.pdbx_strand_id
1 'polypeptide(L)' 'TDENQVFLALQEWYQTDTYNLYQSDPQGVYYSIVLENVRSTKQPEENVLIDILE' A
#
# COMPACT_ATOMS: atom_id res chain seq x y z
N THR A 1 -1.23 -9.03 6.89
CA THR A 1 -0.32 -10.11 6.48
C THR A 1 -1.17 -11.22 5.95
N ASP A 2 -0.92 -11.62 4.72
CA ASP A 2 -1.59 -12.77 4.13
C ASP A 2 -0.51 -13.76 3.69
N GLU A 3 -0.76 -15.05 3.86
CA GLU A 3 0.14 -16.13 3.40
C GLU A 3 1.65 -15.95 3.70
N ASN A 4 1.99 -15.48 4.91
CA ASN A 4 3.37 -15.19 5.40
C ASN A 4 4.05 -13.96 4.79
N GLN A 5 3.32 -13.08 4.11
CA GLN A 5 3.88 -11.87 3.51
C GLN A 5 3.15 -10.62 3.99
N VAL A 6 3.87 -9.50 3.96
CA VAL A 6 3.39 -8.17 4.36
C VAL A 6 3.14 -7.36 3.09
N PHE A 7 1.91 -6.85 2.98
CA PHE A 7 1.59 -5.79 2.02
C PHE A 7 1.65 -4.44 2.72
N LEU A 8 2.30 -3.47 2.07
CA LEU A 8 2.43 -2.09 2.54
C LEU A 8 1.94 -1.15 1.45
N ALA A 9 1.05 -0.24 1.80
CA ALA A 9 0.74 0.91 0.96
C ALA A 9 1.57 2.10 1.45
N LEU A 10 2.44 2.64 0.59
CA LEU A 10 3.30 3.78 0.89
C LEU A 10 2.92 4.96 0.00
N GLN A 11 2.62 6.10 0.61
CA GLN A 11 2.50 7.37 -0.09
C GLN A 11 3.87 8.03 -0.17
N GLU A 12 4.40 8.14 -1.39
CA GLU A 12 5.66 8.86 -1.60
C GLU A 12 5.43 10.37 -1.54
N TRP A 13 6.48 11.13 -1.24
CA TRP A 13 6.43 12.56 -0.92
C TRP A 13 5.79 13.46 -2.00
N TYR A 14 5.75 13.02 -3.26
CA TYR A 14 5.16 13.76 -4.39
C TYR A 14 3.75 13.30 -4.76
N GLN A 15 3.22 12.27 -4.09
CA GLN A 15 1.89 11.72 -4.33
C GLN A 15 0.90 12.31 -3.32
N THR A 16 -0.24 12.83 -3.78
CA THR A 16 -1.26 13.45 -2.91
C THR A 16 -2.42 12.51 -2.58
N ASP A 17 -2.89 11.77 -3.59
CA ASP A 17 -4.10 10.93 -3.49
C ASP A 17 -3.86 9.50 -3.97
N THR A 18 -2.59 9.13 -4.12
CA THR A 18 -2.17 7.80 -4.52
C THR A 18 -1.14 7.21 -3.56
N TYR A 19 -1.09 5.88 -3.55
CA TYR A 19 -0.12 5.08 -2.82
C TYR A 19 0.50 4.05 -3.78
N ASN A 20 1.74 3.66 -3.53
CA ASN A 20 2.35 2.50 -4.14
C ASN A 20 2.20 1.30 -3.19
N LEU A 21 1.83 0.15 -3.73
CA LEU A 21 1.73 -1.10 -2.99
C LEU A 21 3.04 -1.89 -3.12
N TYR A 22 3.57 -2.30 -1.99
CA TYR A 22 4.77 -3.12 -1.87
C TYR A 22 4.43 -4.44 -1.20
N GLN A 23 5.12 -5.49 -1.61
CA GLN A 23 5.03 -6.83 -1.04
C GLN A 23 6.40 -7.25 -0.52
N SER A 24 6.41 -7.86 0.66
CA SER A 24 7.63 -8.37 1.27
C SER A 24 8.02 -9.76 0.75
N ASP A 25 9.27 -10.13 0.97
CA ASP A 25 9.68 -11.52 1.09
C ASP A 25 8.98 -12.23 2.27
N PRO A 26 9.09 -13.57 2.41
CA PRO A 26 8.46 -14.30 3.52
C PRO A 26 8.96 -13.91 4.93
N GLN A 27 10.08 -13.20 5.02
CA GLN A 27 10.68 -12.74 6.27
C GLN A 27 10.21 -11.33 6.66
N GLY A 28 9.55 -10.61 5.76
CA GLY A 28 9.13 -9.22 5.99
C GLY A 28 10.27 -8.21 5.91
N VAL A 29 11.35 -8.50 5.18
CA VAL A 29 12.58 -7.69 5.17
C VAL A 29 12.75 -6.95 3.85
N TYR A 30 12.79 -7.67 2.74
CA TYR A 30 12.96 -7.05 1.41
C TYR A 30 11.61 -6.81 0.77
N TYR A 31 11.41 -5.60 0.26
CA TYR A 31 10.16 -5.17 -0.36
C TYR A 31 10.37 -4.85 -1.83
N SER A 32 9.41 -5.28 -2.65
CA SER A 32 9.35 -4.94 -4.07
C SER A 32 7.98 -4.35 -4.41
N ILE A 33 7.95 -3.48 -5.42
CA ILE A 33 6.71 -2.83 -5.85
C ILE A 33 5.84 -3.82 -6.62
N VAL A 34 4.54 -3.83 -6.32
CA VAL A 34 3.56 -4.70 -6.99
C VAL A 34 2.51 -3.91 -7.75
N LEU A 35 2.11 -2.73 -7.24
CA LEU A 35 1.19 -1.81 -7.92
C LEU A 35 1.59 -0.37 -7.66
N GLU A 36 1.58 0.45 -8.70
CA GLU A 36 1.86 1.88 -8.62
C GLU A 36 0.57 2.70 -8.67
N ASN A 37 0.61 3.87 -8.02
CA ASN A 37 -0.43 4.89 -8.13
C ASN A 37 -1.85 4.40 -7.80
N VAL A 38 -1.98 3.51 -6.81
CA VAL A 38 -3.27 3.01 -6.31
C VAL A 38 -4.05 4.17 -5.71
N ARG A 39 -5.31 4.32 -6.13
CA ARG A 39 -6.17 5.42 -5.68
C ARG A 39 -6.47 5.31 -4.20
N SER A 40 -6.45 6.44 -3.51
CA SER A 40 -6.91 6.55 -2.13
C SER A 40 -8.06 7.53 -2.00
N THR A 41 -8.91 7.29 -1.00
CA THR A 41 -10.02 8.17 -0.63
C THR A 41 -9.90 8.48 0.86
N LYS A 42 -9.76 9.75 1.22
CA LYS A 42 -9.81 10.21 2.61
C LYS A 42 -11.23 10.07 3.16
N GLN A 43 -11.35 9.48 4.33
CA GLN A 43 -12.60 9.26 5.06
C GLN A 43 -12.61 10.13 6.35
N PRO A 44 -13.75 10.26 7.03
CA PRO A 44 -13.81 10.94 8.33
C PRO A 44 -12.88 10.30 9.37
N GLU A 45 -12.56 11.05 10.43
CA GLU A 45 -11.75 10.57 11.57
C GLU A 45 -10.33 10.12 11.18
N GLU A 46 -9.69 10.79 10.22
CA GLU A 46 -8.33 10.50 9.74
C GLU A 46 -8.17 9.10 9.10
N ASN A 47 -9.28 8.47 8.71
CA ASN A 47 -9.26 7.19 8.00
C ASN A 47 -8.91 7.39 6.51
N VAL A 48 -8.21 6.42 5.91
CA VAL A 48 -7.89 6.40 4.48
C VAL A 48 -8.31 5.05 3.91
N LEU A 49 -9.13 5.07 2.86
CA LEU A 49 -9.45 3.91 2.05
C LEU A 49 -8.45 3.82 0.90
N ILE A 50 -7.92 2.62 0.65
CA ILE A 50 -7.03 2.34 -0.48
C ILE A 50 -7.71 1.25 -1.31
N ASP A 51 -7.99 1.55 -2.57
CA ASP A 51 -8.75 0.68 -3.47
C ASP A 51 -7.83 -0.42 -4.04
N ILE A 52 -7.67 -1.51 -3.30
CA ILE A 52 -7.01 -2.72 -3.77
C ILE A 52 -8.05 -3.73 -4.29
N LEU A 53 -7.86 -4.24 -5.51
CA LEU A 53 -8.55 -5.44 -5.98
C LEU A 53 -7.67 -6.64 -5.68
N GLU A 54 -8.26 -7.63 -4.99
CA GLU A 54 -7.70 -8.98 -4.81
C GLU A 54 -7.84 -9.82 -6.09
#